data_AF-A0A645JNQ2-F1
#
_entry.id   AF-A0A645JNQ2-F1
#
_cell.length_a   1.000
_cell.length_b   1.000
_cell.length_c   1.000
_cell.angle_alpha   90.00
_cell.angle_beta   90.00
_cell.angle_gamma   90.00
#
_symmetry.space_group_name_H-M   'P 1'
#
loop_
_entity.id
_entity.type
_entity.pdbx_description
1 polymer ?
#
loop_
_entity_poly.entity_id
_entity_poly.type
_entity_poly.pdbx_seq_one_letter_code
_entity_poly.pdbx_strand_id
1 'polypeptide(L)' 'MKARLSKAAIAAVQQPDIRKRFVEQGLEIVGNTPEEFTRFQAQENERWKQLIHTRKITAD' A
#
# COMPACT_ATOMS: atom_id res chain seq x y z
N MET A 1 -14.48 -13.82 0.52
CA MET A 1 -13.84 -13.20 1.71
C MET A 1 -13.02 -11.96 1.37
N LYS A 2 -12.02 -12.03 0.48
CA LYS A 2 -11.10 -10.91 0.12
C LYS A 2 -11.82 -9.61 -0.23
N ALA A 3 -12.81 -9.65 -1.11
CA ALA A 3 -13.60 -8.47 -1.50
C ALA A 3 -14.34 -7.81 -0.31
N ARG A 4 -14.88 -8.62 0.61
CA ARG A 4 -15.57 -8.12 1.80
C ARG A 4 -14.61 -7.40 2.75
N LEU A 5 -13.42 -7.97 2.94
CA LEU A 5 -12.37 -7.37 3.77
C LEU A 5 -11.85 -6.07 3.15
N SER A 6 -11.54 -6.07 1.85
CA SER A 6 -11.10 -4.87 1.14
C SER A 6 -12.12 -3.75 1.23
N LYS A 7 -13.41 -4.05 0.97
CA LYS A 7 -14.49 -3.06 1.11
C LYS A 7 -14.56 -2.48 2.53
N ALA A 8 -14.48 -3.33 3.55
CA ALA A 8 -14.51 -2.88 4.95
C ALA A 8 -13.28 -2.02 5.31
N ALA A 9 -12.09 -2.40 4.85
CA ALA A 9 -10.85 -1.66 5.08
C ALA A 9 -10.88 -0.28 4.41
N ILE A 10 -11.31 -0.20 3.15
CA ILE A 10 -11.47 1.06 2.43
C ILE A 10 -12.48 1.95 3.16
N ALA A 11 -13.63 1.40 3.54
CA ALA A 11 -14.66 2.15 4.27
C ALA A 11 -14.13 2.70 5.61
N ALA A 12 -13.34 1.91 6.35
CA ALA A 12 -12.74 2.35 7.60
C ALA A 12 -11.75 3.51 7.39
N VAL A 13 -10.83 3.39 6.43
CA VAL A 13 -9.84 4.46 6.15
C VAL A 13 -10.50 5.73 5.60
N GLN A 14 -11.68 5.62 4.97
CA GLN A 14 -12.44 6.76 4.49
C GLN A 14 -13.22 7.51 5.58
N GLN A 15 -13.34 6.98 6.80
CA GLN A 15 -13.99 7.69 7.90
C GLN A 15 -13.29 9.03 8.16
N PRO A 16 -14.02 10.16 8.34
CA PRO A 16 -13.43 11.49 8.38
C PRO A 16 -12.28 11.62 9.39
N ASP A 17 -12.46 11.07 10.58
CA ASP A 17 -11.51 11.16 11.68
C ASP A 17 -10.22 10.37 11.39
N ILE A 18 -10.36 9.19 10.77
CA ILE A 18 -9.24 8.33 10.39
C ILE A 18 -8.48 8.96 9.22
N ARG A 19 -9.22 9.40 8.19
CA ARG A 19 -8.64 10.10 7.04
C ARG A 19 -7.85 11.32 7.47
N LYS A 20 -8.43 12.17 8.32
CA LYS A 20 -7.77 13.38 8.83
C LYS A 20 -6.44 13.04 9.52
N ARG A 21 -6.45 12.07 10.44
CA ARG A 21 -5.24 11.65 11.16
C ARG A 21 -4.15 11.10 10.24
N PHE A 22 -4.52 10.37 9.20
CA PHE A 22 -3.54 9.81 8.25
C PHE A 22 -2.92 10.91 7.39
N VAL A 23 -3.74 11.82 6.85
CA VAL A 23 -3.25 12.94 6.05
C VAL A 23 -2.38 13.90 6.89
N GLU A 24 -2.75 14.19 8.14
CA GLU A 24 -1.94 15.00 9.06
C GLU A 24 -0.57 14.38 9.37
N GLN A 25 -0.46 13.06 9.30
CA GLN A 25 0.80 12.32 9.44
C GLN A 25 1.58 12.19 8.12
N GLY A 26 1.10 12.82 7.04
CA GLY A 26 1.75 12.81 5.73
C GLY A 26 1.47 11.56 4.89
N LEU A 27 0.49 10.73 5.27
CA LEU A 27 0.09 9.59 4.45
C LEU A 27 -0.86 10.01 3.33
N GLU A 28 -0.65 9.41 2.17
CA GLU A 28 -1.61 9.44 1.06
C GLU A 28 -2.52 8.21 1.11
N ILE A 29 -3.84 8.42 0.99
CA ILE A 29 -4.83 7.35 0.99
C ILE A 29 -5.17 6.99 -0.46
N VAL A 30 -4.67 5.84 -0.91
CA VAL A 30 -4.90 5.34 -2.29
C VAL A 30 -6.24 4.60 -2.41
N GLY A 31 -6.49 3.62 -1.53
CA GLY A 31 -7.77 2.88 -1.50
C GLY A 31 -8.08 2.07 -2.77
N ASN A 32 -7.09 1.40 -3.34
CA ASN A 32 -7.24 0.62 -4.57
C ASN A 32 -7.98 -0.72 -4.39
N THR A 33 -8.35 -1.34 -5.51
CA THR A 33 -8.96 -2.68 -5.55
C THR A 33 -7.95 -3.78 -5.16
N PRO A 34 -8.41 -4.96 -4.71
CA PRO A 34 -7.51 -6.09 -4.42
C PRO A 34 -6.60 -6.48 -5.59
N GLU A 35 -7.13 -6.41 -6.81
CA GLU A 35 -6.42 -6.74 -8.05
C GLU A 35 -5.34 -5.71 -8.36
N GLU A 36 -5.64 -4.42 -8.19
CA GLU A 36 -4.65 -3.34 -8.30
C GLU A 36 -3.58 -3.45 -7.22
N PHE A 37 -3.96 -3.79 -5.99
CA PHE A 37 -3.00 -3.96 -4.90
C PHE A 37 -2.05 -5.13 -5.15
N THR A 38 -2.57 -6.23 -5.73
CA THR A 38 -1.75 -7.38 -6.14
C THR A 38 -0.74 -6.98 -7.22
N ARG A 39 -1.20 -6.24 -8.25
CA ARG A 39 -0.31 -5.75 -9.32
C ARG A 39 0.76 -4.80 -8.80
N PHE A 40 0.36 -3.84 -7.94
CA PHE A 40 1.29 -2.87 -7.35
C PHE A 40 2.39 -3.56 -6.54
N GLN A 41 2.04 -4.51 -5.68
CA GLN A 41 3.04 -5.26 -4.90
C GLN A 41 4.01 -6.03 -5.80
N ALA A 42 3.52 -6.68 -6.86
CA ALA A 42 4.39 -7.40 -7.79
C ALA A 42 5.38 -6.46 -8.50
N GLN A 43 4.90 -5.29 -8.96
CA GLN A 43 5.73 -4.28 -9.59
C GLN A 43 6.79 -3.72 -8.63
N GLU A 44 6.39 -3.34 -7.42
CA GLU A 44 7.30 -2.77 -6.43
C GLU A 44 8.33 -3.79 -5.97
N ASN A 45 7.93 -5.04 -5.76
CA ASN A 45 8.86 -6.12 -5.40
C ASN A 45 9.95 -6.27 -6.46
N GLU A 46 9.58 -6.32 -7.75
CA GLU A 46 10.57 -6.45 -8.82
C GLU A 46 11.48 -5.21 -8.89
N ARG A 47 10.91 -4.01 -8.82
CA ARG A 47 11.67 -2.75 -8.85
C ARG A 47 12.68 -2.66 -7.72
N TRP A 48 12.26 -2.95 -6.49
CA TRP A 48 13.14 -2.85 -5.33
C TRP A 48 14.17 -3.98 -5.30
N LYS A 49 13.80 -5.19 -5.72
CA LYS A 49 14.75 -6.31 -5.89
C LYS A 49 15.88 -5.93 -6.86
N GLN A 50 15.54 -5.37 -8.02
CA GLN A 50 16.52 -4.91 -8.99
C GLN A 50 17.44 -3.85 -8.37
N LEU A 51 16.89 -2.84 -7.70
CA LEU A 51 17.68 -1.79 -7.06
C LEU A 51 18.68 -2.35 -6.03
N ILE A 52 18.22 -3.26 -5.17
CA ILE A 52 19.02 -3.89 -4.13
C ILE A 52 20.20 -4.66 -4.75
N HIS A 53 19.94 -5.50 -5.74
CA HIS A 53 20.99 -6.27 -6.40
C HIS A 53 21.98 -5.38 -7.15
N THR A 54 21.49 -4.42 -7.94
CA THR A 54 22.35 -3.51 -8.72
C THR A 54 23.26 -2.68 -7.82
N ARG A 55 22.76 -2.23 -6.65
CA ARG A 55 23.52 -1.38 -5.73
C ARG A 55 24.22 -2.14 -4.61
N LYS A 56 24.11 -3.48 -4.59
CA LYS A 56 24.68 -4.35 -3.54
C LYS A 56 24.29 -3.91 -2.13
N ILE A 57 23.03 -3.52 -1.96
CA ILE A 57 22.50 -3.08 -0.67
C ILE A 57 22.30 -4.32 0.22
N THR A 58 22.81 -4.27 1.45
CA THR A 58 22.61 -5.29 2.49
C THR A 58 21.82 -4.71 3.65
N ALA A 59 21.00 -5.53 4.31
CA ALA A 59 20.46 -5.21 5.63
C ALA A 59 21.41 -5.77 6.69
N ASP A 60 21.60 -5.02 7.78
CA ASP A 60 22.38 -5.46 8.95
C ASP A 60 21.67 -6.57 9.75
#